data_AF-A0A3D2IG80-F1
#
_entry.id   AF-A0A3D2IG80-F1
#
_cell.length_a   1.000
_cell.length_b   1.000
_cell.length_c   1.000
_cell.angle_alpha   90.00
_cell.angle_beta   90.00
_cell.angle_gamma   90.00
#
_symmetry.space_group_name_H-M   'P 1'
#
loop_
_entity.id
_entity.type
_entity.pdbx_description
1 polymer ?
#
loop_
_entity_poly.entity_id
_entity_poly.type
_entity_poly.pdbx_seq_one_letter_code
_entity_poly.pdbx_strand_id
1 'polypeptide(L)'
;MINQVIEKLIDPVTTILDKFVADKDLKQKLEHELKTELHRANMAQIELNKVEASHRSIFVAGWRPFLGWCLSFAMAYHFILQPIAVFAISIAGLSYDLPEFDMNSLMTVLLGMLGLGGMRTYEKSKGLTK
;
A
#
# COMPACT_ATOMS: atom_id res chain seq x y z
N MET A 1 -2.81 -7.85 0.22
CA MET A 1 -3.74 -8.54 -0.69
C MET A 1 -3.02 -9.37 -1.76
N ILE A 2 -1.93 -8.87 -2.35
CA ILE A 2 -1.14 -9.63 -3.35
C ILE A 2 -0.41 -10.85 -2.73
N ASN A 3 0.13 -10.74 -1.51
CA ASN A 3 0.76 -11.89 -0.82
C ASN A 3 -0.23 -13.04 -0.52
N GLN A 4 -1.50 -12.74 -0.25
CA GLN A 4 -2.55 -13.76 -0.09
C GLN A 4 -2.95 -14.42 -1.41
N VAL A 5 -2.87 -13.69 -2.52
CA VAL A 5 -3.11 -14.26 -3.86
C VAL A 5 -1.93 -15.15 -4.27
N ILE A 6 -0.70 -14.76 -3.92
CA ILE A 6 0.50 -15.56 -4.15
C ILE A 6 0.48 -16.83 -3.28
N GLU A 7 0.18 -16.76 -1.98
CA GLU A 7 0.01 -17.96 -1.13
C GLU A 7 -1.10 -18.88 -1.67
N LYS A 8 -2.23 -18.32 -2.12
CA LYS A 8 -3.32 -19.09 -2.75
C LYS A 8 -2.98 -19.69 -4.12
N LEU A 9 -1.93 -19.19 -4.78
CA LEU A 9 -1.41 -19.77 -6.03
C LEU A 9 -0.28 -20.77 -5.76
N ILE A 10 0.44 -20.62 -4.64
CA ILE A 10 1.50 -21.55 -4.23
C ILE A 10 0.91 -22.92 -3.90
N ASP A 11 -0.18 -23.00 -3.14
CA ASP A 11 -0.82 -24.28 -2.74
C ASP A 11 -1.25 -25.18 -3.92
N PRO A 12 -1.94 -24.67 -4.96
CA PRO A 12 -2.27 -25.48 -6.13
C PRO A 12 -1.03 -25.79 -6.98
N VAL A 13 -0.03 -24.91 -7.02
CA VAL A 13 1.22 -25.15 -7.76
C VAL A 13 2.08 -26.21 -7.07
N THR A 14 2.17 -26.23 -5.73
CA THR A 14 2.83 -27.30 -4.97
C THR A 14 2.09 -28.63 -5.06
N THR A 15 0.76 -28.61 -5.12
CA THR A 15 -0.06 -29.83 -5.34
C THR A 15 0.18 -30.43 -6.73
N ILE A 16 0.36 -29.59 -7.76
CA ILE A 16 0.72 -30.03 -9.12
C ILE A 16 2.18 -30.50 -9.15
N LEU A 17 3.09 -29.81 -8.46
CA LEU A 17 4.50 -30.20 -8.37
C LEU A 17 4.67 -31.55 -7.65
N ASP A 18 3.96 -31.77 -6.55
CA ASP A 18 3.98 -33.02 -5.78
C ASP A 18 3.38 -34.21 -6.55
N LYS A 19 2.50 -33.95 -7.54
CA LYS A 19 1.96 -34.98 -8.44
C LYS A 19 2.89 -35.35 -9.60
N PHE A 20 3.83 -34.48 -9.97
CA PHE A 20 4.67 -34.67 -11.17
C PHE A 20 6.18 -34.75 -10.89
N VAL A 21 6.64 -34.44 -9.68
CA VAL A 21 8.06 -34.44 -9.31
C VAL A 21 8.25 -35.28 -8.03
N ALA A 22 8.72 -36.51 -8.20
CA ALA A 22 9.05 -37.41 -7.09
C ALA A 22 10.43 -37.12 -6.44
N ASP A 23 11.21 -36.19 -6.99
CA ASP A 23 12.61 -35.97 -6.64
C ASP A 23 12.82 -34.66 -5.84
N LYS A 24 13.23 -34.80 -4.58
CA LYS A 24 13.36 -33.67 -3.62
C LYS A 24 14.38 -32.61 -4.08
N ASP A 25 15.40 -33.03 -4.81
CA ASP A 25 16.46 -32.13 -5.29
C ASP A 25 15.97 -31.19 -6.41
N LEU A 26 15.07 -31.67 -7.27
CA LEU A 26 14.50 -30.83 -8.33
C LEU A 26 13.56 -29.77 -7.75
N LYS A 27 12.81 -30.10 -6.69
CA LYS A 27 11.95 -29.16 -5.96
C LYS A 27 12.75 -28.05 -5.27
N GLN A 28 13.83 -28.42 -4.56
CA GLN A 28 14.71 -27.42 -3.93
C GLN A 28 15.39 -26.51 -4.97
N LYS A 29 15.79 -27.06 -6.12
CA LYS A 29 16.36 -26.29 -7.22
C LYS A 29 15.35 -25.31 -7.82
N LEU A 30 14.12 -25.77 -8.10
CA LEU A 30 13.04 -24.91 -8.59
C LEU A 30 12.66 -23.82 -7.58
N GLU A 31 12.58 -24.14 -6.29
CA GLU A 31 12.32 -23.14 -5.23
C GLU A 31 13.43 -22.09 -5.16
N HIS A 32 14.69 -22.51 -5.33
CA HIS A 32 15.83 -21.60 -5.36
C HIS A 32 15.83 -20.70 -6.60
N GLU A 33 15.55 -21.25 -7.78
CA GLU A 33 15.44 -20.50 -9.03
C GLU A 33 14.27 -19.49 -8.96
N LEU A 34 13.12 -19.92 -8.43
CA LEU A 34 11.96 -19.04 -8.25
C LEU A 34 12.26 -17.90 -7.26
N LYS A 35 12.89 -18.20 -6.13
CA LYS A 35 13.33 -17.16 -5.17
C LYS A 35 14.32 -16.19 -5.78
N THR A 36 15.22 -16.69 -6.63
CA THR A 36 16.23 -15.86 -7.31
C THR A 36 15.59 -14.94 -8.34
N GLU A 37 14.65 -15.43 -9.14
CA GLU A 37 13.93 -14.61 -10.12
C GLU A 37 12.99 -13.59 -9.45
N LEU A 38 12.33 -13.97 -8.35
CA LEU A 38 11.57 -13.02 -7.54
C LEU A 38 12.46 -11.94 -6.93
N HIS A 39 13.66 -12.31 -6.47
CA HIS A 39 14.62 -11.35 -5.94
C HIS A 39 15.08 -10.37 -7.03
N ARG A 40 15.35 -10.85 -8.24
CA ARG A 40 15.67 -10.01 -9.40
C ARG A 40 14.53 -9.06 -9.77
N ALA A 41 13.30 -9.55 -9.83
CA ALA A 41 12.13 -8.73 -10.13
C ALA A 41 11.92 -7.63 -9.07
N ASN A 42 12.14 -7.95 -7.80
CA ASN A 42 12.04 -6.98 -6.70
C ASN A 42 13.16 -5.93 -6.76
N MET A 43 14.40 -6.34 -7.08
CA MET A 43 15.51 -5.43 -7.30
C MET A 43 15.26 -4.47 -8.47
N ALA A 44 14.70 -4.97 -9.58
CA ALA A 44 14.29 -4.14 -10.71
C ALA A 44 13.19 -3.13 -10.34
N GLN A 45 12.22 -3.54 -9.50
CA GLN A 45 11.23 -2.62 -8.94
C GLN A 45 11.86 -1.57 -8.04
N ILE A 46 12.82 -1.94 -7.19
CA ILE A 46 13.51 -0.98 -6.30
C ILE A 46 14.31 0.02 -7.13
N GLU A 47 14.95 -0.42 -8.21
CA GLU A 47 15.71 0.44 -9.11
C GLU A 47 14.78 1.40 -9.88
N LEU A 48 13.65 0.91 -10.39
CA LEU A 48 12.58 1.76 -10.95
C LEU A 48 12.10 2.80 -9.94
N ASN A 49 11.73 2.38 -8.73
CA ASN A 49 11.29 3.29 -7.67
C ASN A 49 12.38 4.32 -7.31
N LYS A 50 13.67 3.94 -7.36
CA LYS A 50 14.79 4.85 -7.08
C LYS A 50 15.00 5.87 -8.19
N VAL A 51 14.84 5.45 -9.45
CA VAL A 51 14.87 6.34 -10.62
C VAL A 51 13.66 7.27 -10.62
N GLU A 52 12.47 6.76 -10.34
CA GLU A 52 11.23 7.54 -10.20
C GLU A 52 11.33 8.55 -9.04
N ALA A 53 11.94 8.15 -7.90
CA ALA A 53 12.21 9.01 -6.76
C ALA A 53 13.33 10.04 -6.99
N SER A 54 14.17 9.87 -8.02
CA SER A 54 15.24 10.80 -8.36
C SER A 54 14.77 12.04 -9.13
N HIS A 55 13.49 12.10 -9.51
CA HIS A 55 12.91 13.26 -10.18
C HIS A 55 12.75 14.46 -9.23
N ARG A 56 13.16 15.65 -9.69
CA ARG A 56 13.34 16.88 -8.90
C ARG A 56 12.09 17.46 -8.21
N SER A 57 10.89 16.93 -8.45
CA SER A 57 9.63 17.42 -7.85
C SER A 57 9.02 16.40 -6.87
N ILE A 58 9.02 16.81 -5.61
CA ILE A 58 8.76 16.01 -4.40
C ILE A 58 7.24 15.83 -4.13
N PHE A 59 6.38 16.39 -4.99
CA PHE A 59 4.92 16.19 -4.98
C PHE A 59 4.44 15.13 -5.99
N VAL A 60 5.32 14.63 -6.88
CA VAL A 60 4.95 13.93 -8.13
C VAL A 60 5.70 12.61 -8.36
N ALA A 61 6.69 12.24 -7.54
CA ALA A 61 7.49 11.01 -7.74
C ALA A 61 6.73 9.67 -7.45
N GLY A 62 5.40 9.67 -7.54
CA GLY A 62 4.55 8.47 -7.52
C GLY A 62 3.08 8.75 -7.15
N TRP A 63 2.17 7.87 -7.56
CA TRP A 63 0.74 7.93 -7.19
C TRP A 63 0.49 7.74 -5.68
N ARG A 64 1.43 7.11 -4.98
CA ARG A 64 1.35 6.82 -3.54
C ARG A 64 1.44 8.07 -2.65
N PRO A 65 2.43 8.98 -2.82
CA PRO A 65 2.41 10.28 -2.16
C PRO A 65 1.17 11.11 -2.48
N PHE A 66 0.72 11.12 -3.74
CA PHE A 66 -0.46 11.89 -4.18
C PHE A 66 -1.73 11.52 -3.39
N LEU A 67 -2.04 10.23 -3.26
CA LEU A 67 -3.18 9.78 -2.46
C LEU A 67 -3.04 10.17 -0.97
N GLY A 68 -1.82 10.14 -0.44
CA GLY A 68 -1.53 10.62 0.92
C GLY A 68 -1.84 12.11 1.08
N TRP A 69 -1.43 12.95 0.14
CA TRP A 69 -1.72 14.38 0.16
C TRP A 69 -3.21 14.68 0.08
N CYS A 70 -3.93 14.05 -0.84
CA CYS A 70 -5.39 14.21 -0.95
C CYS A 70 -6.10 13.85 0.35
N LEU A 71 -5.68 12.75 0.98
CA LEU A 71 -6.21 12.32 2.28
C LEU A 71 -5.87 13.32 3.40
N SER A 72 -4.64 13.82 3.44
CA SER A 72 -4.25 14.87 4.40
C SER A 72 -5.04 16.17 4.22
N PHE A 73 -5.31 16.59 2.98
CA PHE A 73 -6.14 17.76 2.71
C PHE A 73 -7.61 17.55 3.13
N ALA A 74 -8.18 16.37 2.86
CA ALA A 74 -9.54 16.03 3.29
C ALA A 74 -9.68 16.05 4.82
N MET A 75 -8.69 15.47 5.52
CA MET A 75 -8.63 15.50 6.98
C MET A 75 -8.45 16.92 7.53
N ALA A 76 -7.57 17.73 6.93
CA ALA A 76 -7.37 19.12 7.33
C ALA A 76 -8.63 19.96 7.14
N TYR A 77 -9.37 19.73 6.05
CA TYR A 77 -10.66 20.36 5.85
C TYR A 77 -11.64 20.00 6.97
N HIS A 78 -11.83 18.71 7.23
CA HIS A 78 -12.85 18.25 8.17
C HIS A 78 -12.55 18.63 9.62
N PHE A 79 -11.31 18.50 10.07
CA PHE A 79 -10.95 18.71 11.48
C PHE A 79 -10.55 20.14 11.83
N ILE A 80 -10.13 20.95 10.85
CA ILE A 80 -9.60 22.29 11.09
C ILE A 80 -10.47 23.34 10.39
N LEU A 81 -10.60 23.27 9.06
CA LEU A 81 -11.28 24.32 8.30
C LEU A 81 -12.79 24.33 8.55
N GLN A 82 -13.46 23.17 8.57
CA GLN A 82 -14.90 23.05 8.77
C GLN A 82 -15.35 23.65 10.12
N PRO A 83 -14.77 23.29 11.29
CA PRO A 83 -15.19 23.89 12.56
C PRO A 83 -14.88 25.39 12.65
N ILE A 84 -13.77 25.87 12.07
CA ILE A 84 -13.45 27.31 12.01
C ILE A 84 -14.46 28.05 11.13
N ALA A 85 -14.84 27.47 9.99
CA ALA A 85 -15.81 28.06 9.09
C ALA A 85 -17.21 28.09 9.71
N VAL A 86 -17.65 27.00 10.37
CA VAL A 86 -18.91 26.97 11.13
C VAL A 86 -18.91 28.03 12.22
N PHE A 87 -17.81 28.16 12.98
CA PHE A 87 -17.67 29.19 14.00
C PHE A 87 -17.78 30.61 13.42
N ALA A 88 -17.10 30.89 12.31
CA ALA A 88 -17.18 32.18 11.61
C ALA A 88 -18.58 32.48 11.07
N ILE A 89 -19.26 31.48 10.50
CA ILE A 89 -20.63 31.59 9.98
C ILE A 89 -21.64 31.84 11.10
N SER A 90 -21.48 31.17 12.25
CA SER A 90 -22.30 31.42 13.44
C SER A 90 -22.11 32.83 14.00
N ILE A 91 -20.88 33.38 13.98
CA ILE A 91 -20.64 34.79 14.35
C ILE A 91 -21.34 35.75 13.38
N ALA A 92 -21.39 35.40 12.09
CA ALA A 92 -22.08 36.19 11.07
C ALA A 92 -23.62 36.07 11.13
N GLY A 93 -24.17 35.25 12.03
CA GLY A 93 -25.61 35.04 12.17
C GLY A 93 -26.24 34.27 11.01
N LEU A 94 -25.43 33.62 10.17
CA LEU A 94 -25.88 32.80 9.06
C LEU A 94 -25.88 31.33 9.48
N SER A 95 -26.74 30.52 8.89
CA SER A 95 -26.75 29.07 9.06
C SER A 95 -26.59 28.45 7.68
N TYR A 96 -25.48 27.75 7.48
CA TYR A 96 -25.16 27.09 6.22
C TYR A 96 -24.62 25.70 6.54
N ASP A 97 -25.18 24.68 5.88
CA ASP A 97 -24.68 23.33 5.98
C ASP A 97 -23.43 23.21 5.11
N LEU A 98 -22.28 23.11 5.77
CA LEU A 98 -21.03 22.86 5.07
C LEU A 98 -21.02 21.44 4.47
N PRO A 99 -20.38 21.23 3.31
CA PRO A 99 -20.25 19.92 2.72
C PRO A 99 -19.54 18.97 3.68
N GLU A 100 -20.18 17.84 3.95
CA GLU A 100 -19.65 16.73 4.74
C GLU A 100 -18.98 15.69 3.84
N PHE A 101 -17.87 15.14 4.33
CA PHE A 101 -17.18 14.04 3.65
C PHE A 101 -17.70 12.69 4.14
N ASP A 102 -17.81 11.73 3.22
CA ASP A 102 -18.10 10.34 3.60
C ASP A 102 -16.88 9.73 4.31
N MET A 103 -16.98 9.63 5.64
CA MET A 103 -15.94 9.07 6.47
C MET A 103 -15.70 7.58 6.25
N ASN A 104 -16.69 6.82 5.80
CA ASN A 104 -16.48 5.40 5.51
C ASN A 104 -15.54 5.20 4.32
N SER A 105 -15.74 5.99 3.26
CA SER A 105 -14.83 6.01 2.12
C SER A 105 -13.42 6.46 2.51
N LEU A 106 -13.31 7.48 3.34
CA LEU A 106 -12.01 8.03 3.78
C LEU A 106 -11.22 7.03 4.65
N MET A 107 -11.90 6.38 5.60
CA MET A 107 -11.30 5.35 6.46
C MET A 107 -10.88 4.12 5.68
N THR A 108 -11.66 3.71 4.67
CA THR A 108 -11.31 2.58 3.79
C THR A 108 -10.00 2.85 3.05
N VAL A 109 -9.82 4.06 2.50
CA VAL A 109 -8.60 4.45 1.78
C VAL A 109 -7.42 4.57 2.73
N LEU A 110 -7.60 5.21 3.90
CA LEU A 110 -6.59 5.32 4.95
C LEU A 110 -6.09 3.94 5.40
N LEU A 111 -7.01 3.05 5.78
CA LEU A 111 -6.69 1.70 6.25
C LEU A 111 -6.09 0.83 5.15
N GLY A 112 -6.50 1.00 3.90
CA GLY A 112 -5.87 0.33 2.75
C GLY A 112 -4.39 0.72 2.59
N MET A 113 -4.07 2.01 2.74
CA MET A 113 -2.69 2.50 2.69
C MET A 113 -1.87 2.10 3.93
N LEU A 114 -2.48 2.18 5.12
CA LEU A 114 -1.86 1.80 6.39
C LEU A 114 -1.63 0.28 6.48
N GLY A 115 -2.56 -0.53 5.98
CA GLY A 115 -2.50 -1.99 6.01
C GLY A 115 -1.38 -2.55 5.13
N LEU A 116 -1.16 -1.97 3.94
CA LEU A 116 -0.02 -2.33 3.10
C LEU A 116 1.32 -1.86 3.70
N GLY A 117 1.35 -0.71 4.38
CA GLY A 117 2.52 -0.26 5.14
C GLY A 117 2.81 -1.12 6.37
N GLY A 118 1.76 -1.56 7.07
CA GLY A 118 1.83 -2.39 8.27
C GLY A 118 2.32 -3.80 7.99
N MET A 119 1.87 -4.43 6.89
CA MET A 119 2.39 -5.74 6.46
C MET A 119 3.89 -5.69 6.21
N ARG A 120 4.38 -4.62 5.56
CA ARG A 120 5.81 -4.43 5.29
C ARG A 120 6.62 -4.17 6.57
N THR A 121 6.07 -3.42 7.52
CA THR A 121 6.67 -3.23 8.86
C THR A 121 6.67 -4.52 9.68
N TYR A 122 5.62 -5.33 9.57
CA TYR A 122 5.49 -6.62 10.22
C TYR A 122 6.53 -7.63 9.69
N GLU A 123 6.66 -7.75 8.37
CA GLU A 123 7.67 -8.60 7.71
C GLU A 123 9.09 -8.18 8.12
N LYS A 124 9.37 -6.88 8.21
CA LYS A 124 10.66 -6.35 8.69
C LYS A 124 10.91 -6.65 10.17
N SER A 125 9.90 -6.51 11.02
CA SER A 125 9.98 -6.84 12.46
C SER A 125 10.25 -8.33 12.70
N LYS A 126 9.77 -9.19 11.80
CA LYS A 126 10.03 -10.64 11.82
C LYS A 126 11.34 -11.05 11.16
N GLY A 127 12.12 -10.11 10.63
CA GLY A 127 13.36 -10.40 9.92
C GLY A 127 13.17 -11.13 8.59
N LEU A 128 11.93 -11.18 8.08
CA LEU A 128 11.57 -11.81 6.80
C LEU A 128 11.95 -10.91 5.61
N THR A 129 12.25 -9.64 5.87
CA THR A 129 12.74 -8.66 4.89
C THR A 129 13.72 -7.71 5.57
N LYS A 130 14.89 -7.44 4.97
CA LYS A 130 15.85 -6.44 5.48
C LYS A 130 15.39 -5.01 5.20
#